data_AF-A0A939JV62-F1
#
_entry.id   AF-A0A939JV62-F1
#
_cell.length_a   1.000
_cell.length_b   1.000
_cell.length_c   1.000
_cell.angle_alpha   90.00
_cell.angle_beta   90.00
_cell.angle_gamma   90.00
#
_symmetry.space_group_name_H-M   'P 1'
#
loop_
_entity.id
_entity.type
_entity.pdbx_description
1 polymer ?
#
loop_
_entity_poly.entity_id
_entity_poly.type
_entity_poly.pdbx_seq_one_letter_code
_entity_poly.pdbx_strand_id
1 'polypeptide(L)'
;MARTADDGFRDDPQTLYATIRGCRICREAPLGAPLPIEPNPVLALSATARIVVAGQAPGNLADKTTKPFNDPSGVRLRDWMGIGPEVFYDRSRIAIVPMGFCFPGYDAKGGDLPPRRECRATWHARVMAAMPQVELVLAIGHYAQRFHIEDGARRSLTETVAAWRTVLATGGRFAPVLPLPHPSWRNNAWLKRYDWFETELVPVLKQRVAELI
;
A
#
# COMPACT_ATOMS: atom_id res chain seq x y z
N MET A 1 0.58 28.67 -33.24
CA MET A 1 0.51 27.20 -33.41
C MET A 1 0.51 26.57 -32.03
N ALA A 2 -0.66 26.11 -31.61
CA ALA A 2 -0.86 25.48 -30.31
C ALA A 2 -0.07 24.17 -30.24
N ARG A 3 0.69 23.97 -29.16
CA ARG A 3 1.26 22.67 -28.83
C ARG A 3 0.11 21.80 -28.31
N THR A 4 -0.18 20.72 -29.03
CA THR A 4 -1.08 19.66 -28.60
C THR A 4 -0.57 19.10 -27.27
N ALA A 5 -1.42 19.15 -26.25
CA ALA A 5 -1.22 18.37 -25.04
C ALA A 5 -1.19 16.89 -25.44
N ASP A 6 -0.16 16.18 -24.98
CA ASP A 6 -0.12 14.74 -24.99
C ASP A 6 -1.18 14.26 -23.98
N ASP A 7 -2.42 14.10 -24.45
CA ASP A 7 -3.51 13.46 -23.71
C ASP A 7 -3.19 11.96 -23.63
N GLY A 8 -2.13 11.64 -22.88
CA GLY A 8 -1.66 10.29 -22.66
C GLY A 8 -2.79 9.46 -22.09
N PHE A 9 -3.18 8.42 -22.84
CA PHE A 9 -4.25 7.48 -22.50
C PHE A 9 -4.02 6.93 -21.09
N ARG A 10 -4.71 7.49 -20.08
CA ARG A 10 -4.70 6.96 -18.72
C ARG A 10 -5.60 5.74 -18.71
N ASP A 11 -5.05 4.61 -18.29
CA ASP A 11 -5.83 3.39 -18.14
C ASP A 11 -7.02 3.66 -17.19
N ASP A 12 -8.23 3.28 -17.58
CA ASP A 12 -9.37 3.22 -16.67
C ASP A 12 -9.04 2.26 -15.51
N PRO A 13 -9.18 2.66 -14.23
CA PRO A 13 -8.83 1.82 -13.08
C PRO A 13 -9.48 0.45 -13.06
N GLN A 14 -10.70 0.33 -13.57
CA GLN A 14 -11.42 -0.95 -13.58
C GLN A 14 -10.87 -1.89 -14.65
N THR A 15 -10.56 -1.37 -15.84
CA THR A 15 -9.90 -2.09 -16.92
C THR A 15 -8.50 -2.54 -16.49
N LEU A 16 -7.70 -1.63 -15.92
CA LEU A 16 -6.37 -1.95 -15.41
C LEU A 16 -6.42 -3.00 -14.29
N TYR A 17 -7.41 -2.89 -13.38
CA TYR A 17 -7.63 -3.91 -12.35
C TYR A 17 -7.88 -5.29 -12.96
N ALA A 18 -8.74 -5.39 -13.98
CA ALA A 18 -9.01 -6.66 -14.66
C ALA A 18 -7.74 -7.24 -15.33
N THR A 19 -6.93 -6.40 -15.96
CA THR A 19 -5.63 -6.80 -16.52
C THR A 19 -4.70 -7.34 -15.42
N ILE A 20 -4.55 -6.61 -14.31
CA ILE A 20 -3.67 -7.01 -13.22
C ILE A 20 -4.16 -8.29 -12.55
N ARG A 21 -5.47 -8.52 -12.44
CA ARG A 21 -6.03 -9.77 -11.88
C ARG A 21 -5.64 -11.01 -12.68
N GLY A 22 -5.38 -10.87 -13.98
CA GLY A 22 -4.85 -11.93 -14.84
C GLY A 22 -3.31 -12.00 -14.88
N CYS A 23 -2.59 -11.16 -14.16
CA CYS A 23 -1.14 -11.06 -14.24
C CYS A 23 -0.44 -12.31 -13.69
N ARG A 24 0.45 -12.90 -14.50
CA ARG A 24 1.24 -14.09 -14.15
C ARG A 24 2.76 -13.87 -14.24
N ILE A 25 3.21 -12.62 -14.42
CA ILE A 25 4.63 -12.28 -14.65
C ILE A 25 5.58 -12.87 -13.60
N CYS A 26 5.21 -12.84 -12.31
CA CYS A 26 6.04 -13.37 -11.23
C CYS A 26 6.29 -14.89 -11.30
N ARG A 27 5.52 -15.61 -12.13
CA ARG A 27 5.67 -17.05 -12.37
C ARG A 27 6.20 -17.35 -13.77
N GLU A 28 5.74 -16.64 -14.79
CA GLU A 28 6.03 -16.94 -16.19
C GLU A 28 7.24 -16.19 -16.76
N ALA A 29 7.52 -14.99 -16.25
CA ALA A 29 8.68 -14.18 -16.64
C ALA A 29 9.30 -13.45 -15.43
N PRO A 30 9.69 -14.18 -14.36
CA PRO A 30 10.24 -13.57 -13.15
C PRO A 30 11.65 -13.01 -13.40
N LEU A 31 12.04 -11.97 -12.62
CA LEU A 31 13.43 -11.51 -12.57
C LEU A 31 14.37 -12.49 -11.83
N GLY A 32 13.81 -13.49 -11.14
CA GLY A 32 14.54 -14.49 -10.37
C GLY A 32 13.79 -15.82 -10.36
N ALA A 33 13.82 -16.56 -9.27
CA ALA A 33 13.07 -17.82 -9.18
C ALA A 33 11.55 -17.59 -9.38
N PRO A 34 10.85 -18.46 -10.13
CA PRO A 34 9.40 -18.40 -10.26
C PRO A 34 8.69 -18.37 -8.91
N LEU A 35 7.53 -17.70 -8.87
CA LEU A 35 6.65 -17.75 -7.72
C LEU A 35 6.31 -19.22 -7.37
N PRO A 36 6.49 -19.66 -6.11
CA PRO A 36 6.32 -21.05 -5.73
C PRO A 36 4.85 -21.50 -5.68
N ILE A 37 3.91 -20.59 -5.91
CA ILE A 37 2.46 -20.81 -5.84
C ILE A 37 1.78 -20.26 -7.11
N GLU A 38 0.50 -20.53 -7.29
CA GLU A 38 -0.27 -19.87 -8.34
C GLU A 38 -0.42 -18.37 -8.05
N PRO A 39 -0.17 -17.48 -9.04
CA PRO A 39 -0.40 -16.06 -8.88
C PRO A 39 -1.87 -15.75 -8.55
N ASN A 40 -2.12 -15.11 -7.41
CA ASN A 40 -3.38 -14.47 -7.09
C ASN A 40 -3.15 -12.98 -6.76
N PRO A 41 -3.29 -12.06 -7.74
CA PRO A 41 -3.10 -10.63 -7.51
C PRO A 41 -4.16 -10.00 -6.59
N VAL A 42 -3.90 -9.86 -5.29
CA VAL A 42 -4.81 -9.26 -4.30
C VAL A 42 -4.53 -7.75 -4.18
N LEU A 43 -5.43 -6.95 -4.75
CA LEU A 43 -5.42 -5.50 -4.72
C LEU A 43 -6.84 -4.95 -4.89
N ALA A 44 -7.03 -3.65 -4.69
CA ALA A 44 -8.28 -2.95 -4.98
C ALA A 44 -7.96 -1.59 -5.60
N LEU A 45 -8.34 -1.40 -6.88
CA LEU A 45 -8.26 -0.10 -7.56
C LEU A 45 -9.62 0.59 -7.56
N SER A 46 -9.60 1.91 -7.73
CA SER A 46 -10.80 2.74 -7.71
C SER A 46 -10.61 4.02 -8.50
N ALA A 47 -11.68 4.44 -9.18
CA ALA A 47 -11.74 5.75 -9.82
C ALA A 47 -12.10 6.89 -8.84
N THR A 48 -12.57 6.56 -7.64
CA THR A 48 -13.09 7.57 -6.69
C THR A 48 -12.39 7.57 -5.34
N ALA A 49 -11.72 6.47 -4.96
CA ALA A 49 -11.02 6.40 -3.68
C ALA A 49 -9.94 7.48 -3.61
N ARG A 50 -9.99 8.29 -2.54
CA ARG A 50 -9.01 9.34 -2.25
C ARG A 50 -7.86 8.85 -1.37
N ILE A 51 -8.01 7.68 -0.76
CA ILE A 51 -7.00 7.05 0.11
C ILE A 51 -6.48 5.77 -0.53
N VAL A 52 -5.15 5.64 -0.58
CA VAL A 52 -4.46 4.39 -0.93
C VAL A 52 -3.80 3.79 0.31
N VAL A 53 -4.10 2.53 0.59
CA VAL A 53 -3.39 1.71 1.58
C VAL A 53 -2.32 0.89 0.86
N ALA A 54 -1.05 1.24 1.07
CA ALA A 54 0.10 0.59 0.44
C ALA A 54 0.88 -0.25 1.46
N GLY A 55 0.69 -1.57 1.41
CA GLY A 55 1.42 -2.55 2.23
C GLY A 55 2.56 -3.24 1.47
N GLN A 56 3.15 -4.28 2.08
CA GLN A 56 4.20 -5.07 1.44
C GLN A 56 3.65 -5.95 0.30
N ALA A 57 2.92 -6.99 0.67
CA ALA A 57 2.30 -7.99 -0.21
C ALA A 57 1.15 -8.64 0.57
N PRO A 58 0.17 -9.29 -0.08
CA PRO A 58 -0.81 -10.09 0.65
C PRO A 58 -0.10 -11.24 1.38
N GLY A 59 -0.53 -11.53 2.61
CA GLY A 59 -0.16 -12.75 3.31
C GLY A 59 -0.98 -13.96 2.85
N ASN A 60 -0.65 -15.16 3.32
CA ASN A 60 -1.30 -16.42 2.95
C ASN A 60 -2.84 -16.43 3.14
N LEU A 61 -3.36 -15.80 4.19
CA LEU A 61 -4.83 -15.72 4.38
C LEU A 61 -5.49 -14.83 3.32
N ALA A 62 -4.86 -13.70 2.98
CA ALA A 62 -5.34 -12.81 1.93
C ALA A 62 -5.27 -13.49 0.56
N ASP A 63 -4.22 -14.27 0.30
CA ASP A 63 -4.07 -15.09 -0.90
C ASP A 63 -5.21 -16.12 -1.04
N LYS A 64 -5.51 -16.87 0.03
CA LYS A 64 -6.58 -17.87 0.01
C LYS A 64 -7.99 -17.28 -0.10
N THR A 65 -8.20 -16.09 0.45
CA THR A 65 -9.53 -15.46 0.52
C THR A 65 -9.74 -14.37 -0.53
N THR A 66 -8.69 -13.99 -1.26
CA THR A 66 -8.66 -12.80 -2.14
C THR A 66 -9.10 -11.52 -1.42
N LYS A 67 -8.90 -11.45 -0.09
CA LYS A 67 -9.33 -10.33 0.75
C LYS A 67 -8.13 -9.73 1.48
N PRO A 68 -7.69 -8.51 1.13
CA PRO A 68 -6.56 -7.87 1.78
C PRO A 68 -6.89 -7.53 3.24
N PHE A 69 -5.91 -7.58 4.14
CA PHE A 69 -6.09 -7.18 5.55
C PHE A 69 -7.27 -7.88 6.27
N ASN A 70 -7.55 -9.14 5.92
CA ASN A 70 -8.58 -9.97 6.55
C ASN A 70 -8.06 -10.76 7.78
N ASP A 71 -7.08 -10.19 8.47
CA ASP A 71 -6.39 -10.78 9.61
C ASP A 71 -6.34 -9.79 10.80
N PRO A 72 -5.78 -10.17 11.97
CA PRO A 72 -5.66 -9.25 13.10
C PRO A 72 -4.87 -7.97 12.82
N SER A 73 -3.94 -7.99 11.86
CA SER A 73 -3.20 -6.79 11.47
C SER A 73 -4.10 -5.81 10.73
N GLY A 74 -5.04 -6.30 9.93
CA GLY A 74 -6.08 -5.48 9.33
C GLY A 74 -7.08 -4.90 10.32
N VAL A 75 -7.43 -5.64 11.38
CA VAL A 75 -8.26 -5.11 12.49
C VAL A 75 -7.58 -3.91 13.12
N ARG A 76 -6.28 -4.04 13.46
CA ARG A 76 -5.51 -2.94 14.05
C ARG A 76 -5.35 -1.77 13.09
N LEU A 77 -5.11 -2.02 11.80
CA LEU A 77 -5.02 -0.94 10.81
C LEU A 77 -6.30 -0.11 10.77
N ARG A 78 -7.46 -0.78 10.74
CA ARG A 78 -8.77 -0.11 10.76
C ARG A 78 -8.99 0.71 12.03
N ASP A 79 -8.58 0.19 13.18
CA ASP A 79 -8.59 0.94 14.43
C ASP A 79 -7.70 2.19 14.38
N TRP A 80 -6.48 2.09 13.84
CA TRP A 80 -5.62 3.25 13.62
C TRP A 80 -6.22 4.27 12.66
N MET A 81 -6.92 3.81 11.62
CA MET A 81 -7.64 4.66 10.67
C MET A 81 -8.92 5.25 11.27
N GLY A 82 -9.46 4.69 12.36
CA GLY A 82 -10.71 5.13 12.97
C GLY A 82 -11.96 4.76 12.16
N ILE A 83 -11.91 3.69 11.37
CA ILE A 83 -13.02 3.27 10.49
C ILE A 83 -13.37 1.79 10.67
N GLY A 84 -14.60 1.43 10.35
CA GLY A 84 -15.06 0.04 10.36
C GLY A 84 -14.69 -0.73 9.08
N PRO A 85 -14.94 -2.06 9.06
CA PRO A 85 -14.69 -2.89 7.89
C PRO A 85 -15.54 -2.49 6.67
N GLU A 86 -16.75 -1.98 6.87
CA GLU A 86 -17.64 -1.52 5.80
C GLU A 86 -17.03 -0.37 5.00
N VAL A 87 -16.45 0.63 5.65
CA VAL A 87 -15.74 1.72 4.98
C VAL A 87 -14.43 1.22 4.38
N PHE A 88 -13.68 0.39 5.11
CA PHE A 88 -12.36 -0.08 4.66
C PHE A 88 -12.42 -0.93 3.39
N TYR A 89 -13.47 -1.73 3.22
CA TYR A 89 -13.66 -2.58 2.05
C TYR A 89 -14.52 -1.94 0.95
N ASP A 90 -15.04 -0.73 1.18
CA ASP A 90 -15.70 0.06 0.14
C ASP A 90 -14.65 0.61 -0.84
N ARG A 91 -14.59 0.00 -2.02
CA ARG A 91 -13.67 0.39 -3.09
C ARG A 91 -13.89 1.83 -3.55
N SER A 92 -15.07 2.41 -3.35
CA SER A 92 -15.29 3.81 -3.71
C SER A 92 -14.56 4.79 -2.79
N ARG A 93 -14.15 4.34 -1.59
CA ARG A 93 -13.49 5.15 -0.56
C ARG A 93 -12.02 4.80 -0.38
N ILE A 94 -11.69 3.51 -0.35
CA ILE A 94 -10.34 3.00 -0.08
C ILE A 94 -9.84 2.15 -1.24
N ALA A 95 -8.68 2.52 -1.79
CA ALA A 95 -7.89 1.68 -2.68
C ALA A 95 -6.81 0.95 -1.87
N ILE A 96 -6.50 -0.29 -2.26
CA ILE A 96 -5.49 -1.14 -1.58
C ILE A 96 -4.49 -1.61 -2.62
N VAL A 97 -3.26 -1.10 -2.53
CA VAL A 97 -2.22 -1.31 -3.55
C VAL A 97 -0.92 -1.74 -2.86
N PRO A 98 -0.77 -3.04 -2.53
CA PRO A 98 0.48 -3.52 -1.95
C PRO A 98 1.64 -3.50 -2.96
N MET A 99 2.88 -3.43 -2.47
CA MET A 99 4.08 -3.37 -3.32
C MET A 99 4.29 -4.62 -4.19
N GLY A 100 3.81 -5.78 -3.74
CA GLY A 100 3.62 -6.98 -4.55
C GLY A 100 2.16 -7.42 -4.47
N PHE A 101 1.57 -7.80 -5.60
CA PHE A 101 0.15 -8.15 -5.64
C PHE A 101 -0.12 -9.61 -5.28
N CYS A 102 0.85 -10.52 -5.35
CA CYS A 102 0.66 -11.93 -4.98
C CYS A 102 1.40 -12.26 -3.67
N PHE A 103 0.94 -13.29 -2.95
CA PHE A 103 1.65 -13.79 -1.76
C PHE A 103 3.01 -14.37 -2.19
N PRO A 104 4.13 -13.86 -1.66
CA PRO A 104 5.44 -14.22 -2.17
C PRO A 104 5.95 -15.58 -1.64
N GLY A 105 5.22 -16.22 -0.72
CA GLY A 105 5.66 -17.39 0.03
C GLY A 105 6.33 -17.02 1.35
N TYR A 106 6.79 -18.05 2.08
CA TYR A 106 7.46 -17.89 3.36
C TYR A 106 8.98 -18.08 3.24
N ASP A 107 9.73 -17.37 4.08
CA ASP A 107 11.14 -17.67 4.35
C ASP A 107 11.28 -18.91 5.26
N ALA A 108 12.51 -19.35 5.47
CA ALA A 108 12.81 -20.51 6.32
C ALA A 108 12.38 -20.35 7.80
N LYS A 109 12.07 -19.11 8.24
CA LYS A 109 11.64 -18.78 9.60
C LYS A 109 10.12 -18.53 9.67
N GLY A 110 9.38 -18.75 8.58
CA GLY A 110 7.94 -18.53 8.50
C GLY A 110 7.52 -17.06 8.42
N GLY A 111 8.43 -16.16 8.04
CA GLY A 111 8.10 -14.78 7.67
C GLY A 111 7.72 -14.67 6.19
N ASP A 112 6.83 -13.75 5.84
CA ASP A 112 6.51 -13.49 4.43
C ASP A 112 7.75 -13.00 3.69
N LEU A 113 8.03 -13.59 2.54
CA LEU A 113 9.09 -13.15 1.64
C LEU A 113 8.85 -11.70 1.17
N PRO A 114 9.89 -11.00 0.69
CA PRO A 114 9.74 -9.64 0.19
C PRO A 114 8.84 -9.59 -1.06
N PRO A 115 8.25 -8.42 -1.36
CA PRO A 115 7.41 -8.26 -2.54
C PRO A 115 8.25 -8.41 -3.82
N ARG A 116 7.65 -9.02 -4.84
CA ARG A 116 8.30 -9.28 -6.13
C ARG A 116 8.64 -7.96 -6.84
N ARG A 117 9.90 -7.77 -7.21
CA ARG A 117 10.42 -6.51 -7.78
C ARG A 117 9.79 -6.21 -9.15
N GLU A 118 9.59 -7.26 -9.95
CA GLU A 118 8.93 -7.22 -11.25
C GLU A 118 7.48 -6.69 -11.15
N CYS A 119 6.77 -7.00 -10.07
CA CYS A 119 5.39 -6.54 -9.85
C CYS A 119 5.35 -5.01 -9.75
N ARG A 120 6.23 -4.44 -8.92
CA ARG A 120 6.35 -2.99 -8.78
C ARG A 120 6.75 -2.31 -10.09
N ALA A 121 7.80 -2.83 -10.74
CA ALA A 121 8.33 -2.25 -11.96
C ALA A 121 7.30 -2.25 -13.11
N THR A 122 6.45 -3.27 -13.17
CA THR A 122 5.44 -3.41 -14.23
C THR A 122 4.22 -2.53 -14.02
N TRP A 123 3.72 -2.45 -12.77
CA TRP A 123 2.35 -1.96 -12.53
C TRP A 123 2.25 -0.65 -11.77
N HIS A 124 3.14 -0.37 -10.82
CA HIS A 124 2.85 0.65 -9.79
C HIS A 124 2.72 2.07 -10.34
N ALA A 125 3.58 2.48 -11.28
CA ALA A 125 3.48 3.80 -11.90
C ALA A 125 2.16 3.96 -12.68
N ARG A 126 1.76 2.93 -13.45
CA ARG A 126 0.47 2.92 -14.18
C ARG A 126 -0.72 2.94 -13.24
N VAL A 127 -0.69 2.15 -12.16
CA VAL A 127 -1.73 2.11 -11.14
C VAL A 127 -1.94 3.48 -10.50
N MET A 128 -0.86 4.16 -10.11
CA MET A 128 -0.97 5.50 -9.51
C MET A 128 -1.42 6.55 -10.53
N ALA A 129 -0.96 6.47 -11.79
CA ALA A 129 -1.38 7.37 -12.86
C ALA A 129 -2.88 7.21 -13.22
N ALA A 130 -3.41 5.99 -13.10
CA ALA A 130 -4.83 5.69 -13.30
C ALA A 130 -5.73 6.25 -12.18
N MET A 131 -5.16 6.55 -11.00
CA MET A 131 -5.90 7.05 -9.84
C MET A 131 -5.42 8.47 -9.43
N PRO A 132 -5.55 9.48 -10.30
CA PRO A 132 -5.04 10.83 -10.04
C PRO A 132 -5.79 11.57 -8.91
N GLN A 133 -6.95 11.06 -8.50
CA GLN A 133 -7.77 11.61 -7.42
C GLN A 133 -7.26 11.25 -6.01
N VAL A 134 -6.19 10.47 -5.90
CA VAL A 134 -5.61 10.07 -4.60
C VAL A 134 -5.01 11.29 -3.90
N GLU A 135 -5.40 11.51 -2.65
CA GLU A 135 -4.97 12.64 -1.82
C GLU A 135 -4.20 12.19 -0.57
N LEU A 136 -4.19 10.90 -0.26
CA LEU A 136 -3.42 10.34 0.83
C LEU A 136 -2.96 8.91 0.53
N VAL A 137 -1.67 8.66 0.73
CA VAL A 137 -1.11 7.31 0.75
C VAL A 137 -0.69 6.93 2.17
N LEU A 138 -1.25 5.82 2.67
CA LEU A 138 -0.78 5.17 3.89
C LEU A 138 0.32 4.18 3.53
N ALA A 139 1.59 4.57 3.69
CA ALA A 139 2.75 3.77 3.32
C ALA A 139 3.19 2.89 4.49
N ILE A 140 2.76 1.63 4.47
CA ILE A 140 2.94 0.66 5.56
C ILE A 140 4.19 -0.18 5.31
N GLY A 141 5.21 0.05 6.13
CA GLY A 141 6.48 -0.67 6.05
C GLY A 141 7.45 -0.13 4.99
N HIS A 142 8.70 -0.58 5.06
CA HIS A 142 9.80 0.06 4.32
C HIS A 142 9.67 -0.06 2.79
N TYR A 143 9.07 -1.13 2.26
CA TYR A 143 8.89 -1.27 0.80
C TYR A 143 7.96 -0.20 0.23
N ALA A 144 6.83 0.04 0.90
CA ALA A 144 5.87 1.07 0.51
C ALA A 144 6.45 2.47 0.73
N GLN A 145 7.10 2.69 1.88
CA GLN A 145 7.74 3.97 2.21
C GLN A 145 8.79 4.35 1.16
N ARG A 146 9.70 3.44 0.80
CA ARG A 146 10.76 3.72 -0.20
C ARG A 146 10.22 4.00 -1.62
N PHE A 147 8.98 3.61 -1.91
CA PHE A 147 8.38 3.84 -3.22
C PHE A 147 7.59 5.16 -3.27
N HIS A 148 6.72 5.36 -2.27
CA HIS A 148 5.79 6.49 -2.26
C HIS A 148 6.39 7.78 -1.69
N ILE A 149 7.37 7.67 -0.79
CA ILE A 149 8.06 8.84 -0.26
C ILE A 149 9.14 9.24 -1.26
N GLU A 150 9.07 10.48 -1.73
CA GLU A 150 10.07 11.07 -2.61
C GLU A 150 11.18 11.72 -1.78
N ASP A 151 10.79 12.70 -0.96
CA ASP A 151 11.66 13.38 -0.01
C ASP A 151 11.32 13.03 1.44
N GLY A 152 12.32 13.10 2.32
CA GLY A 152 12.11 12.91 3.77
C GLY A 152 12.19 11.47 4.27
N ALA A 153 12.30 10.45 3.39
CA ALA A 153 12.62 9.09 3.80
C ALA A 153 13.96 9.05 4.56
N ARG A 154 14.03 8.28 5.66
CA ARG A 154 15.24 8.14 6.48
C ARG A 154 15.88 6.76 6.29
N ARG A 155 16.98 6.50 6.99
CA ARG A 155 17.77 5.26 6.81
C ARG A 155 17.03 4.03 7.31
N SER A 156 16.14 4.20 8.29
CA SER A 156 15.36 3.11 8.88
C SER A 156 13.85 3.38 8.87
N LEU A 157 13.07 2.30 9.07
CA LEU A 157 11.63 2.37 9.27
C LEU A 157 11.28 3.31 10.43
N THR A 158 11.91 3.10 11.59
CA THR A 158 11.64 3.89 12.80
C THR A 158 11.94 5.37 12.58
N GLU A 159 13.10 5.70 12.02
CA GLU A 159 13.46 7.10 11.73
C GLU A 159 12.47 7.74 10.75
N THR A 160 11.99 6.98 9.74
CA THR A 160 11.03 7.49 8.74
C THR A 160 9.66 7.74 9.37
N VAL A 161 9.15 6.80 10.18
CA VAL A 161 7.88 6.97 10.88
C VAL A 161 7.97 8.08 11.93
N ALA A 162 9.09 8.22 12.64
CA ALA A 162 9.30 9.33 13.59
C ALA A 162 9.31 10.69 12.89
N ALA A 163 9.78 10.74 11.64
CA ALA A 163 9.77 11.93 10.80
C ALA A 163 8.44 12.15 10.06
N TRP A 164 7.32 11.53 10.48
CA TRP A 164 6.05 11.56 9.75
C TRP A 164 5.55 12.98 9.42
N ARG A 165 5.79 13.97 10.30
CA ARG A 165 5.43 15.38 10.03
C ARG A 165 6.18 15.94 8.83
N THR A 166 7.48 15.66 8.74
CA THR A 166 8.32 16.06 7.60
C THR A 166 7.88 15.33 6.33
N VAL A 167 7.65 14.02 6.41
CA VAL A 167 7.20 13.22 5.26
C VAL A 167 5.85 13.73 4.75
N LEU A 168 4.91 14.00 5.65
CA LEU A 168 3.58 14.52 5.27
C LEU A 168 3.67 15.91 4.63
N ALA A 169 4.53 16.80 5.16
CA ALA A 169 4.67 18.18 4.69
C ALA A 169 5.44 18.31 3.36
N THR A 170 6.40 17.43 3.10
CA THR A 170 7.21 17.43 1.87
C THR A 170 6.49 16.78 0.68
N GLY A 171 5.34 16.14 0.94
CA GLY A 171 4.57 15.44 -0.08
C GLY A 171 5.12 14.04 -0.36
N GLY A 172 4.56 13.39 -1.37
CA GLY A 172 5.06 12.12 -1.86
C GLY A 172 5.03 12.09 -3.37
N ARG A 173 5.60 11.02 -3.93
CA ARG A 173 5.75 10.83 -5.38
C ARG A 173 4.47 11.01 -6.18
N PHE A 174 3.31 10.77 -5.55
CA PHE A 174 2.00 10.83 -6.20
C PHE A 174 0.97 11.64 -5.40
N ALA A 175 1.04 11.58 -4.08
CA ALA A 175 0.15 12.26 -3.15
C ALA A 175 0.85 12.37 -1.78
N PRO A 176 0.37 13.21 -0.84
CA PRO A 176 0.85 13.24 0.53
C PRO A 176 0.91 11.84 1.17
N VAL A 177 1.97 11.57 1.93
CA VAL A 177 2.24 10.24 2.51
C VAL A 177 2.21 10.29 4.03
N LEU A 178 1.50 9.35 4.65
CA LEU A 178 1.66 9.01 6.06
C LEU A 178 2.46 7.70 6.18
N PRO A 179 3.71 7.73 6.68
CA PRO A 179 4.50 6.52 6.89
C PRO A 179 4.03 5.79 8.14
N LEU A 180 3.72 4.50 8.02
CA LEU A 180 3.27 3.66 9.13
C LEU A 180 4.18 2.44 9.31
N PRO A 181 4.39 1.96 10.55
CA PRO A 181 4.93 0.63 10.78
C PRO A 181 3.87 -0.42 10.38
N HIS A 182 4.29 -1.68 10.24
CA HIS A 182 3.31 -2.75 9.99
C HIS A 182 2.39 -2.94 11.21
N PRO A 183 1.07 -3.11 11.05
CA PRO A 183 0.12 -3.31 12.16
C PRO A 183 0.16 -4.72 12.78
N SER A 184 1.27 -5.46 12.63
CA SER A 184 1.43 -6.82 13.15
C SER A 184 1.70 -6.80 14.65
N TRP A 185 1.28 -7.87 15.34
CA TRP A 185 1.65 -8.12 16.74
C TRP A 185 3.17 -8.13 16.97
N ARG A 186 3.97 -8.47 15.95
CA ARG A 186 5.44 -8.41 16.00
C ARG A 186 5.95 -7.01 16.33
N ASN A 187 5.17 -5.97 16.03
CA ASN A 187 5.51 -4.57 16.34
C ASN A 187 4.98 -4.09 17.70
N ASN A 188 4.36 -4.94 18.53
CA ASN A 188 3.86 -4.51 19.85
C ASN A 188 4.96 -3.91 20.74
N ALA A 189 6.16 -4.51 20.76
CA ALA A 189 7.29 -3.97 21.53
C ALA A 189 7.75 -2.61 20.99
N TRP A 190 7.69 -2.42 19.67
CA TRP A 190 8.00 -1.13 19.03
C TRP A 190 6.96 -0.07 19.42
N LEU A 191 5.67 -0.40 19.34
CA LEU A 191 4.57 0.51 19.69
C LEU A 191 4.65 0.95 21.16
N LYS A 192 4.94 0.02 22.08
CA LYS A 192 5.15 0.34 23.50
C LYS A 192 6.36 1.25 23.76
N ARG A 193 7.40 1.16 22.92
CA ARG A 193 8.62 1.97 23.05
C ARG A 193 8.45 3.37 22.47
N TYR A 194 7.58 3.54 21.48
CA TYR A 194 7.37 4.77 20.74
C TYR A 194 5.90 5.20 20.87
N ASP A 195 5.52 5.60 22.08
CA ASP A 195 4.16 5.99 22.46
C ASP A 195 3.61 7.14 21.60
N TRP A 196 4.45 8.06 21.14
CA TRP A 196 4.12 9.12 20.18
C TRP A 196 3.45 8.59 18.90
N PHE A 197 3.64 7.33 18.53
CA PHE A 197 2.90 6.75 17.41
C PHE A 197 1.40 6.76 17.70
N GLU A 198 0.99 6.27 18.87
CA GLU A 198 -0.43 6.20 19.26
C GLU A 198 -0.95 7.54 19.78
N THR A 199 -0.12 8.33 20.47
CA THR A 199 -0.57 9.59 21.09
C THR A 199 -0.49 10.80 20.16
N GLU A 200 0.31 10.76 19.10
CA GLU A 200 0.47 11.89 18.17
C GLU A 200 0.13 11.54 16.72
N LEU A 201 0.68 10.45 16.17
CA LEU A 201 0.50 10.11 14.74
C LEU A 201 -0.91 9.58 14.48
N VAL A 202 -1.38 8.60 15.25
CA VAL A 202 -2.70 7.97 15.05
C VAL A 202 -3.85 8.99 15.10
N PRO A 203 -3.91 9.97 16.03
CA PRO A 203 -4.93 11.02 16.00
C PRO A 203 -4.96 11.80 14.67
N VAL A 204 -3.80 12.16 14.13
CA VAL A 204 -3.70 12.84 12.82
C VAL A 204 -4.12 11.92 11.69
N LEU A 205 -3.75 10.64 11.73
CA LEU A 205 -4.24 9.64 10.77
C LEU A 205 -5.77 9.58 10.76
N LYS A 206 -6.41 9.46 11.93
CA LYS A 206 -7.88 9.43 12.05
C LYS A 206 -8.52 10.68 11.48
N GLN A 207 -7.99 11.85 11.80
CA GLN A 207 -8.48 13.12 11.27
C GLN A 207 -8.39 13.15 9.73
N ARG A 208 -7.23 12.83 9.17
CA ARG A 208 -7.01 12.83 7.71
C ARG A 208 -7.87 11.81 6.99
N VAL A 209 -8.10 10.64 7.59
CA VAL A 209 -9.02 9.64 7.05
C VAL A 209 -10.44 10.20 7.03
N ALA A 210 -10.91 10.79 8.13
CA ALA A 210 -12.26 11.35 8.24
C ALA A 210 -12.53 12.49 7.23
N GLU A 211 -11.53 13.31 6.91
CA GLU A 211 -11.63 14.39 5.90
C GLU A 211 -11.79 13.87 4.45
N LEU A 212 -11.47 12.60 4.21
CA LEU A 212 -11.35 12.02 2.86
C LEU A 212 -12.39 10.95 2.54
N ILE A 213 -13.21 10.53 3.50
CA ILE A 213 -14.21 9.43 3.37
C ILE A 213 -15.66 9.89 3.43
#